data_AF-A0A1X0EWC8-F1
#
_entry.id   AF-A0A1X0EWC8-F1
#
_cell.length_a   1.000
_cell.length_b   1.000
_cell.length_c   1.000
_cell.angle_alpha   90.00
_cell.angle_beta   90.00
_cell.angle_gamma   90.00
#
_symmetry.space_group_name_H-M   'P 1'
#
loop_
_entity.id
_entity.type
_entity.pdbx_description
1 polymer ?
#
loop_
_entity_poly.entity_id
_entity_poly.type
_entity_poly.pdbx_seq_one_letter_code
_entity_poly.pdbx_strand_id
1 'polypeptide(L)' 'MVAIVREIGETPNQDAQAAWWKQIDEWRGNRGLFPYDKGDGSIIKPQTVIETLYEVTHGDAFINSDVGQLQMFASQYYK' A
#
# COMPACT_ATOMS: atom_id res chain seq x y z
N MET A 1 -21.29 1.05 -9.06
CA MET A 1 -20.88 1.68 -7.79
C MET A 1 -20.56 3.16 -7.92
N VAL A 2 -19.65 3.60 -8.80
CA VAL A 2 -19.30 5.05 -8.93
C VAL A 2 -20.49 5.93 -9.36
N ALA A 3 -21.38 5.42 -10.23
CA ALA A 3 -22.61 6.13 -10.61
C ALA A 3 -23.55 6.36 -9.41
N ILE A 4 -23.69 5.35 -8.54
CA ILE A 4 -24.51 5.41 -7.33
C ILE A 4 -23.98 6.48 -6.37
N VAL A 5 -22.65 6.57 -6.18
CA VAL A 5 -22.04 7.60 -5.34
C VAL A 5 -22.38 9.03 -5.81
N ARG A 6 -22.51 9.24 -7.13
CA ARG A 6 -22.88 10.56 -7.69
C ARG A 6 -24.36 10.88 -7.51
N GLU A 7 -25.23 9.87 -7.51
CA GLU A 7 -26.68 10.03 -7.39
C GLU A 7 -27.15 10.25 -5.94
N ILE A 8 -26.40 9.76 -4.94
CA ILE A 8 -26.76 9.91 -3.52
C ILE A 8 -26.84 11.40 -3.10
N GLY A 9 -26.13 12.30 -3.78
CA GLY A 9 -26.21 13.75 -3.55
C GLY A 9 -25.65 14.21 -2.19
N GLU A 10 -25.15 13.29 -1.38
CA GLU A 10 -24.50 13.58 -0.11
C GLU A 10 -23.00 13.82 -0.30
N THR A 11 -22.49 14.83 0.39
CA THR A 11 -21.05 15.08 0.48
C THR A 11 -20.55 14.58 1.83
N PRO A 12 -19.38 13.90 1.88
CA PRO A 12 -18.88 13.40 3.15
C PRO A 12 -18.52 14.56 4.09
N ASN A 13 -18.83 14.38 5.38
CA ASN A 13 -18.55 15.37 6.42
C ASN A 13 -17.04 15.71 6.46
N GLN A 14 -16.71 16.98 6.31
CA GLN A 14 -15.32 17.45 6.19
C GLN A 14 -14.52 17.25 7.48
N ASP A 15 -15.12 17.50 8.64
CA ASP A 15 -14.45 17.33 9.94
C ASP A 15 -14.16 15.85 10.21
N ALA A 16 -15.12 14.97 9.89
CA ALA A 16 -14.95 13.53 10.02
C ALA A 16 -13.86 13.00 9.07
N GLN A 17 -13.81 13.50 7.83
CA GLN A 17 -12.75 13.16 6.88
C GLN A 17 -11.38 13.63 7.36
N ALA A 18 -11.27 14.86 7.87
CA ALA A 18 -10.02 15.39 8.38
C ALA A 18 -9.51 14.59 9.59
N ALA A 19 -10.39 14.25 10.52
CA ALA A 19 -10.06 13.39 11.66
C ALA A 19 -9.60 11.99 11.21
N TRP A 20 -10.25 11.41 10.21
CA TRP A 20 -9.89 10.10 9.67
C TRP A 20 -8.54 10.10 8.96
N TRP A 21 -8.28 11.10 8.11
CA TRP A 21 -6.98 11.25 7.44
C TRP A 21 -5.84 11.40 8.44
N LYS A 22 -6.04 12.20 9.49
CA LYS A 22 -5.07 12.31 10.58
C LYS A 22 -4.73 10.95 11.19
N GLN A 23 -5.72 10.12 11.47
CA GLN A 23 -5.50 8.78 12.01
C GLN A 23 -4.74 7.87 11.04
N ILE A 24 -5.07 7.92 9.74
CA ILE A 24 -4.33 7.18 8.71
C ILE A 24 -2.87 7.62 8.67
N ASP A 25 -2.60 8.92 8.74
CA ASP A 25 -1.24 9.45 8.70
C ASP A 25 -0.44 9.09 9.95
N GLU A 26 -1.09 9.03 11.12
CA GLU A 26 -0.50 8.47 12.34
C GLU A 26 -0.09 6.99 12.16
N TRP A 27 -0.94 6.17 11.52
CA TRP A 27 -0.61 4.78 11.21
C TRP A 27 0.51 4.64 10.18
N ARG A 28 0.56 5.51 9.17
CA ARG A 28 1.64 5.55 8.18
C ARG A 28 2.99 5.78 8.84
N GLY A 29 3.01 6.67 9.84
CA GLY A 29 4.20 7.01 10.61
C GLY A 29 5.40 7.43 9.74
N ASN A 30 6.57 7.58 10.36
CA ASN A 30 7.79 8.01 9.65
C ASN A 30 8.60 6.84 9.07
N ARG A 31 8.26 5.58 9.41
CA ARG A 31 9.01 4.38 9.01
C ARG A 31 8.35 3.62 7.84
N GLY A 32 7.27 4.17 7.29
CA GLY A 32 6.41 3.47 6.34
C GLY A 32 5.42 2.52 7.04
N LEU A 33 4.34 2.19 6.34
CA LEU A 33 3.19 1.46 6.87
C LEU A 33 3.51 -0.01 7.27
N PHE A 34 4.57 -0.61 6.71
CA PHE A 34 4.95 -2.01 6.92
C PHE A 34 6.48 -2.19 7.01
N PRO A 35 7.13 -1.68 8.07
CA PRO A 35 8.57 -1.82 8.23
C PRO A 35 8.95 -3.29 8.45
N TYR A 36 10.07 -3.71 7.89
CA TYR A 36 10.64 -5.04 8.10
C TYR A 36 12.16 -4.96 8.22
N ASP A 37 12.74 -5.94 8.90
CA ASP A 37 14.20 -6.06 9.02
C ASP A 37 14.78 -6.63 7.72
N LYS A 38 15.58 -5.82 7.02
CA LYS A 38 16.30 -6.24 5.80
C LYS A 38 17.43 -7.24 6.10
N GLY A 39 17.85 -7.35 7.36
CA GLY A 39 18.95 -8.22 7.79
C GLY A 39 20.31 -7.72 7.30
N ASP A 40 21.29 -8.62 7.31
CA ASP A 40 22.68 -8.39 6.89
C ASP A 40 22.93 -8.64 5.39
N GLY A 41 21.88 -8.94 4.62
CA GLY A 41 21.97 -9.26 3.21
C GLY A 41 22.33 -10.72 2.88
N SER A 42 22.54 -11.58 3.88
CA SER A 42 22.79 -13.01 3.66
C SER A 42 21.55 -13.79 3.20
N ILE A 43 20.36 -13.33 3.58
CA ILE A 43 19.07 -13.91 3.22
C ILE A 43 18.21 -12.84 2.57
N ILE A 44 17.79 -13.10 1.33
CA ILE A 44 16.85 -12.23 0.63
C ILE A 44 15.47 -12.35 1.28
N LYS A 45 14.93 -11.22 1.74
CA LYS A 45 13.57 -11.13 2.26
C LYS A 45 12.57 -11.00 1.10
N PRO A 46 11.41 -11.68 1.14
CA PRO A 46 10.40 -11.58 0.09
C PRO A 46 9.95 -10.14 -0.22
N GLN A 47 9.88 -9.29 0.80
CA GLN A 47 9.57 -7.87 0.67
C GLN A 47 10.58 -7.15 -0.23
N THR A 48 11.87 -7.43 -0.05
CA THR A 48 12.96 -6.85 -0.86
C THR A 48 12.83 -7.23 -2.32
N VAL A 49 12.38 -8.45 -2.64
CA VAL A 49 12.16 -8.88 -4.03
C VAL A 49 11.10 -8.00 -4.70
N ILE A 50 10.01 -7.70 -4.01
CA ILE A 50 8.93 -6.84 -4.55
C ILE A 50 9.41 -5.39 -4.72
N GLU A 51 10.16 -4.86 -3.74
CA GLU A 51 10.78 -3.52 -3.85
C GLU A 51 11.70 -3.45 -5.08
N THR A 52 12.56 -4.45 -5.30
CA THR A 52 13.44 -4.51 -6.47
C THR A 52 12.65 -4.62 -7.77
N LEU A 53 11.53 -5.37 -7.80
CA LEU A 53 10.67 -5.43 -8.98
C LEU A 53 10.09 -4.06 -9.31
N TYR A 54 9.66 -3.28 -8.31
CA TYR A 54 9.20 -1.92 -8.51
C TYR A 54 10.32 -1.03 -9.06
N GLU A 55 11.51 -1.08 -8.48
CA GLU A 55 12.68 -0.28 -8.91
C GLU A 55 13.03 -0.52 -10.38
N VAL A 56 13.06 -1.78 -10.84
CA VAL A 56 13.43 -2.10 -12.23
C VAL A 56 12.31 -1.82 -13.23
N THR A 57 11.05 -1.91 -12.81
CA THR A 57 9.87 -1.65 -13.66
C THR A 57 9.42 -0.19 -13.62
N HIS A 58 9.93 0.60 -12.69
CA HIS A 58 9.49 1.98 -12.43
C HIS A 58 7.98 2.10 -12.19
N GLY A 59 7.37 1.06 -11.62
CA GLY A 59 5.92 0.98 -11.42
C GLY A 59 5.10 0.72 -12.69
N ASP A 60 5.72 0.56 -13.85
CA ASP A 60 5.05 0.30 -15.13
C ASP A 60 5.06 -1.20 -15.45
N ALA A 61 4.26 -1.97 -14.72
CA ALA A 61 4.06 -3.39 -14.99
C ALA A 61 2.65 -3.87 -14.65
N PHE A 62 2.19 -4.88 -15.36
CA PHE A 62 1.01 -5.65 -14.97
C PHE A 62 1.42 -6.71 -13.94
N ILE A 63 0.91 -6.57 -12.71
CA ILE A 63 1.21 -7.48 -11.60
C ILE A 63 0.07 -8.48 -11.44
N ASN A 64 0.40 -9.77 -11.39
CA ASN A 64 -0.52 -10.84 -11.04
C ASN A 64 0.05 -11.63 -9.85
N SER A 65 -0.72 -11.78 -8.78
CA SER A 65 -0.33 -12.53 -7.59
C SER A 65 -1.20 -13.77 -7.40
N ASP A 66 -0.58 -14.89 -7.03
CA ASP A 66 -1.30 -16.05 -6.52
C ASP A 66 -1.78 -15.82 -5.06
N VAL A 67 -2.49 -16.80 -4.49
CA VAL A 67 -3.05 -16.73 -3.14
C VAL A 67 -2.01 -17.12 -2.09
N GLY A 68 -1.70 -16.18 -1.19
CA GLY A 68 -0.78 -16.42 -0.07
C GLY A 68 -0.17 -15.13 0.46
N GLN A 69 0.93 -15.25 1.21
CA GLN A 69 1.65 -14.08 1.75
C GLN A 69 2.14 -13.14 0.65
N LEU A 70 2.46 -13.68 -0.53
CA LEU A 70 2.89 -12.88 -1.68
C LEU A 70 1.84 -11.86 -2.13
N GLN A 71 0.54 -12.18 -2.01
CA GLN A 71 -0.56 -11.25 -2.31
C GLN A 71 -0.49 -10.00 -1.42
N MET A 72 -0.22 -10.21 -0.12
CA MET A 72 -0.04 -9.11 0.82
C MET A 72 1.23 -8.32 0.47
N PHE A 73 2.35 -8.99 0.20
CA PHE A 73 3.60 -8.31 -0.11
C PHE A 73 3.53 -7.48 -1.39
N ALA A 74 2.91 -7.99 -2.45
CA ALA A 74 2.67 -7.23 -3.67
C ALA A 74 1.92 -5.92 -3.40
N SER A 75 0.88 -5.97 -2.56
CA SER A 75 0.08 -4.79 -2.19
C SER A 75 0.81 -3.82 -1.27
N GLN A 76 1.76 -4.31 -0.46
CA GLN A 76 2.44 -3.51 0.56
C GLN A 76 3.72 -2.83 0.05
N TYR A 77 4.43 -3.47 -0.89
CA TYR A 77 5.81 -3.15 -1.26
C TYR A 77 6.03 -2.79 -2.75
N TYR A 78 5.05 -2.95 -3.65
CA TYR A 78 5.16 -2.48 -5.03
C TYR A 78 4.69 -1.01 -5.13
N LYS A 79 5.54 -0.06 -4.74
CA LYS A 79 5.21 1.37 -4.61
C LYS A 79 6.43 2.28 -4.65
#